data_AF-A0A954RYT6-F1
#
_entry.id   AF-A0A954RYT6-F1
#
_cell.length_a   1.000
_cell.length_b   1.000
_cell.length_c   1.000
_cell.angle_alpha   90.00
_cell.angle_beta   90.00
_cell.angle_gamma   90.00
#
_symmetry.space_group_name_H-M   'P 1'
#
loop_
_entity.id
_entity.type
_entity.pdbx_description
1 polymer ?
#
loop_
_entity_poly.entity_id
_entity_poly.type
_entity_poly.pdbx_seq_one_letter_code
_entity_poly.pdbx_strand_id
1 'polypeptide(L)'
;MQFAVAMGTFCPVMSVLGAKRPQHQAWHFIVLSLWVVLILPAAEVLVLHPGQELEVHDSRAWFLLGLLLVNATHFVTTRFLPAGALLAAGQFLLLGRHLPWGLLREWSPATAFAALTLAQCCFAGAVVVAWAIPAASGTERDRRWRSFRDRYGMLWALRVAQRVNEVAAANQWPLSLEWDGFHDREGAPLAELPVEVERELDVCLRNLLRRFVSPVWLERWPAIASDVAEVVRNDAGETEAADTAPDDGNNPHD
;
A
#
# COMPACT_ATOMS: atom_id res chain seq x y z
N MET A 1 4.05 -25.28 -19.58
CA MET A 1 4.56 -23.89 -19.56
C MET A 1 3.52 -22.87 -19.06
N GLN A 2 2.31 -22.78 -19.63
CA GLN A 2 1.29 -21.80 -19.19
C GLN A 2 0.94 -21.84 -17.69
N PHE A 3 0.82 -23.04 -17.11
CA PHE A 3 0.55 -23.20 -15.68
C PHE A 3 1.63 -22.55 -14.81
N ALA A 4 2.91 -22.74 -15.15
CA ALA A 4 4.02 -22.12 -14.41
C ALA A 4 4.01 -20.59 -14.50
N VAL A 5 3.65 -20.03 -15.67
CA VAL A 5 3.46 -18.59 -15.85
C VAL A 5 2.33 -18.08 -14.97
N ALA A 6 1.20 -18.80 -14.92
CA ALA A 6 0.09 -18.48 -14.02
C ALA A 6 0.54 -18.48 -12.56
N MET A 7 1.31 -19.47 -12.11
CA MET A 7 1.83 -19.52 -10.74
C MET A 7 2.75 -18.33 -10.42
N GLY A 8 3.56 -17.89 -11.38
CA GLY A 8 4.40 -16.69 -11.25
C GLY A 8 3.60 -15.42 -10.94
N THR A 9 2.35 -15.32 -11.42
CA THR A 9 1.52 -14.13 -11.19
C THR A 9 1.05 -13.94 -9.74
N PHE A 10 1.11 -14.97 -8.89
CA PHE A 10 0.82 -14.83 -7.46
C PHE A 10 1.98 -14.22 -6.67
N CYS A 11 3.22 -14.35 -7.16
CA CYS A 11 4.43 -13.97 -6.42
C CYS A 11 4.46 -12.49 -5.99
N PRO A 12 4.09 -11.51 -6.84
CA PRO A 12 4.13 -10.10 -6.44
C PRO A 12 3.19 -9.77 -5.28
N VAL A 13 1.98 -10.33 -5.27
CA VAL A 13 1.03 -10.04 -4.18
C VAL A 13 1.39 -10.78 -2.91
N MET A 14 1.84 -12.03 -3.04
CA MET A 14 2.36 -12.79 -1.91
C MET A 14 3.56 -12.09 -1.28
N SER A 15 4.46 -11.46 -2.04
CA SER A 15 5.60 -10.73 -1.48
C SER A 15 5.19 -9.50 -0.66
N VAL A 16 4.11 -8.80 -1.06
CA VAL A 16 3.59 -7.65 -0.32
C VAL A 16 3.00 -8.07 1.04
N LEU A 17 2.43 -9.27 1.16
CA LEU A 17 1.91 -9.76 2.44
C LEU A 17 2.98 -9.90 3.53
N GLY A 18 4.26 -9.98 3.17
CA GLY A 18 5.37 -9.96 4.13
C GLY A 18 6.28 -8.76 3.99
N ALA A 19 5.74 -7.62 3.50
CA ALA A 19 6.49 -6.39 3.30
C ALA A 19 7.10 -5.77 4.57
N LYS A 20 6.78 -6.30 5.76
CA LYS A 20 7.28 -5.80 7.05
C LYS A 20 8.76 -6.17 7.25
N ARG A 21 9.62 -5.17 7.43
CA ARG A 21 11.05 -5.28 7.76
C ARG A 21 11.25 -5.53 9.26
N PRO A 22 12.27 -6.32 9.68
CA PRO A 22 13.29 -7.00 8.87
C PRO A 22 12.84 -8.33 8.25
N GLN A 23 11.62 -8.79 8.54
CA GLN A 23 11.11 -10.11 8.16
C GLN A 23 11.01 -10.37 6.64
N HIS A 24 11.11 -9.33 5.81
CA HIS A 24 11.07 -9.44 4.34
C HIS A 24 12.04 -10.47 3.73
N GLN A 25 13.25 -10.66 4.29
CA GLN A 25 14.20 -11.65 3.76
C GLN A 25 13.69 -13.08 3.92
N ALA A 26 13.28 -13.46 5.14
CA ALA A 26 12.66 -14.76 5.40
C ALA A 26 11.38 -14.93 4.58
N TRP A 27 10.63 -13.84 4.38
CA TRP A 27 9.43 -13.87 3.56
C TRP A 27 9.71 -14.14 2.08
N HIS A 28 10.76 -13.58 1.50
CA HIS A 28 11.15 -13.90 0.12
C HIS A 28 11.44 -15.38 -0.06
N PHE A 29 12.07 -16.04 0.93
CA PHE A 29 12.24 -17.49 0.93
C PHE A 29 10.92 -18.25 1.01
N ILE A 30 9.95 -17.77 1.79
CA ILE A 30 8.59 -18.35 1.87
C ILE A 30 7.89 -18.25 0.51
N VAL A 31 7.94 -17.08 -0.14
CA VAL A 31 7.33 -16.87 -1.47
C VAL A 31 8.01 -17.72 -2.53
N LEU A 32 9.34 -17.82 -2.50
CA LEU A 32 10.09 -18.69 -3.42
C LEU A 32 9.72 -20.17 -3.20
N SER A 33 9.68 -20.63 -1.95
CA SER A 33 9.31 -22.00 -1.60
C SER A 33 7.87 -22.31 -2.02
N LEU A 34 6.95 -21.37 -1.79
CA LEU A 34 5.57 -21.45 -2.26
C LEU A 34 5.53 -21.59 -3.79
N TRP A 35 6.27 -20.76 -4.52
CA TRP A 35 6.33 -20.84 -5.99
C TRP A 35 6.86 -22.20 -6.46
N VAL A 36 7.92 -22.73 -5.84
CA VAL A 36 8.46 -24.07 -6.14
C VAL A 36 7.39 -25.15 -5.92
N VAL A 37 6.69 -25.11 -4.79
CA VAL A 37 5.60 -26.07 -4.49
C VAL A 37 4.47 -25.97 -5.51
N LEU A 38 4.14 -24.76 -5.95
CA LEU A 38 3.10 -24.52 -6.94
C LEU A 38 3.48 -25.04 -8.33
N ILE A 39 4.73 -24.90 -8.77
CA ILE A 39 5.16 -25.38 -10.10
C ILE A 39 5.48 -26.87 -10.14
N LEU A 40 5.70 -27.52 -8.99
CA LEU A 40 6.10 -28.91 -8.88
C LEU A 40 5.26 -29.87 -9.75
N PRO A 41 3.91 -29.86 -9.75
CA PRO A 41 3.14 -30.76 -10.60
C PRO A 41 3.37 -30.55 -12.09
N ALA A 42 3.61 -29.30 -12.51
CA ALA A 42 3.94 -29.02 -13.91
C ALA A 42 5.35 -29.50 -14.28
N ALA A 43 6.29 -29.48 -13.33
CA ALA A 43 7.63 -30.03 -13.52
C ALA A 43 7.60 -31.58 -13.56
N GLU A 44 6.81 -32.22 -12.70
CA GLU A 44 6.62 -33.67 -12.67
C GLU A 44 6.10 -34.20 -14.03
N VAL A 45 5.06 -33.58 -14.59
CA VAL A 45 4.53 -33.97 -15.91
C VAL A 45 5.57 -33.75 -17.02
N LEU A 46 6.33 -32.66 -16.95
CA LEU A 46 7.35 -32.35 -17.97
C LEU A 46 8.52 -33.34 -17.97
N VAL A 47 8.96 -33.77 -16.78
CA VAL A 47 10.17 -34.59 -16.61
C VAL A 47 9.86 -36.08 -16.60
N LEU A 48 8.79 -36.51 -15.91
CA LEU A 48 8.49 -37.91 -15.64
C LEU A 48 7.43 -38.49 -16.58
N HIS A 49 6.48 -37.67 -17.04
CA HIS A 49 5.33 -38.14 -17.84
C HIS A 49 5.07 -37.26 -19.07
N PRO A 50 6.05 -37.12 -19.98
CA PRO A 50 5.91 -36.25 -21.14
C PRO A 50 4.69 -36.67 -21.99
N GLY A 51 3.72 -35.77 -22.12
CA GLY A 51 2.50 -35.98 -22.90
C GLY A 51 1.24 -36.28 -22.08
N GLN A 52 1.34 -36.49 -20.76
CA GLN A 52 0.14 -36.54 -19.91
C GLN A 52 -0.44 -35.15 -19.66
N GLU A 53 -1.77 -35.09 -19.50
CA GLU A 53 -2.45 -33.87 -19.07
C GLU A 53 -2.15 -33.60 -17.59
N LEU A 54 -2.04 -32.32 -17.24
CA LEU A 54 -1.80 -31.90 -15.86
C LEU A 54 -3.08 -32.08 -15.03
N GLU A 55 -3.14 -33.15 -14.25
CA GLU A 55 -4.20 -33.35 -13.26
C GLU A 55 -3.83 -32.67 -11.94
N VAL A 56 -4.66 -31.72 -11.51
CA VAL A 56 -4.48 -31.02 -10.24
C VAL A 56 -5.39 -31.67 -9.20
N HIS A 57 -4.80 -32.26 -8.17
CA HIS A 57 -5.53 -32.85 -7.04
C HIS A 57 -6.43 -31.81 -6.36
N ASP A 58 -7.61 -32.23 -5.86
CA ASP A 58 -8.64 -31.35 -5.31
C ASP A 58 -8.14 -30.38 -4.24
N SER A 59 -7.26 -30.87 -3.35
CA SER A 59 -6.65 -30.02 -2.30
C SER A 59 -5.85 -28.84 -2.87
N ARG A 60 -5.14 -29.05 -3.97
CA ARG A 60 -4.38 -28.00 -4.66
C ARG A 60 -5.32 -27.04 -5.38
N ALA A 61 -6.40 -27.54 -5.96
CA ALA A 61 -7.42 -26.70 -6.61
C ALA A 61 -8.03 -25.69 -5.60
N TRP A 62 -8.39 -26.17 -4.40
CA TRP A 62 -8.85 -25.32 -3.30
C TRP A 62 -7.78 -24.33 -2.81
N PHE A 63 -6.53 -24.77 -2.73
CA PHE A 63 -5.41 -23.89 -2.38
C PHE A 63 -5.22 -22.76 -3.40
N LEU A 64 -5.29 -23.06 -4.70
CA LEU A 64 -5.23 -22.08 -5.79
C LEU A 64 -6.40 -21.08 -5.71
N LEU A 65 -7.60 -21.56 -5.41
CA LEU A 65 -8.75 -20.68 -5.19
C LEU A 65 -8.47 -19.73 -4.02
N GLY A 66 -7.92 -20.22 -2.92
CA GLY A 66 -7.51 -19.38 -1.78
C GLY A 66 -6.51 -18.29 -2.17
N LEU A 67 -5.47 -18.62 -2.94
CA LEU A 67 -4.50 -17.64 -3.43
C LEU A 67 -5.13 -16.59 -4.34
N LEU A 68 -6.08 -17.00 -5.20
CA LEU A 68 -6.82 -16.10 -6.06
C LEU A 68 -7.68 -15.11 -5.25
N LEU A 69 -8.37 -15.61 -4.22
CA LEU A 69 -9.17 -14.77 -3.33
C LEU A 69 -8.30 -13.77 -2.57
N VAL A 70 -7.18 -14.22 -2.01
CA VAL A 70 -6.21 -13.33 -1.35
C VAL A 70 -5.71 -12.25 -2.31
N ASN A 71 -5.42 -12.61 -3.56
CA ASN A 71 -5.00 -11.66 -4.59
C ASN A 71 -6.10 -10.63 -4.90
N ALA A 72 -7.34 -11.09 -5.08
CA ALA A 72 -8.48 -10.21 -5.34
C ALA A 72 -8.68 -9.23 -4.18
N THR A 73 -8.74 -9.72 -2.94
CA THR A 73 -8.94 -8.90 -1.73
C THR A 73 -7.88 -7.82 -1.56
N HIS A 74 -6.64 -8.05 -2.02
CA HIS A 74 -5.58 -7.07 -1.94
C HIS A 74 -5.94 -5.72 -2.60
N PHE A 75 -6.64 -5.77 -3.74
CA PHE A 75 -6.96 -4.60 -4.55
C PHE A 75 -8.35 -4.02 -4.31
N VAL A 76 -9.27 -4.75 -3.64
CA VAL A 76 -10.70 -4.40 -3.51
C VAL A 76 -10.93 -2.97 -3.05
N THR A 77 -10.13 -2.47 -2.12
CA THR A 77 -10.39 -1.18 -1.50
C THR A 77 -9.45 -0.07 -2.00
N THR A 78 -8.55 -0.40 -2.93
CA THR A 78 -7.56 0.53 -3.49
C THR A 78 -8.10 1.23 -4.74
N ARG A 79 -7.44 2.33 -5.15
CA ARG A 79 -7.74 2.97 -6.45
C ARG A 79 -7.53 2.04 -7.66
N PHE A 80 -6.82 0.93 -7.47
CA PHE A 80 -6.55 -0.06 -8.50
C PHE A 80 -7.62 -1.14 -8.61
N LEU A 81 -8.77 -1.03 -7.92
CA LEU A 81 -9.85 -2.01 -7.98
C LEU A 81 -10.21 -2.46 -9.41
N PRO A 82 -10.44 -1.56 -10.39
CA PRO A 82 -10.83 -2.00 -11.74
C PRO A 82 -9.72 -2.84 -12.40
N ALA A 83 -8.47 -2.40 -12.26
CA ALA A 83 -7.31 -3.09 -12.80
C ALA A 83 -7.03 -4.41 -12.09
N GLY A 84 -7.15 -4.44 -10.77
CA GLY A 84 -7.00 -5.64 -9.95
C GLY A 84 -8.12 -6.65 -10.22
N ALA A 85 -9.35 -6.19 -10.46
CA ALA A 85 -10.47 -7.04 -10.85
C ALA A 85 -10.24 -7.67 -12.22
N LEU A 86 -9.75 -6.92 -13.21
CA LEU A 86 -9.36 -7.47 -14.51
C LEU A 86 -8.24 -8.50 -14.38
N LEU A 87 -7.24 -8.23 -13.55
CA LEU A 87 -6.15 -9.17 -13.28
C LEU A 87 -6.66 -10.46 -12.64
N ALA A 88 -7.51 -10.36 -11.62
CA ALA A 88 -8.13 -11.49 -10.96
C ALA A 88 -9.03 -12.28 -11.93
N ALA A 89 -9.78 -11.61 -12.80
CA ALA A 89 -10.58 -12.26 -13.84
C ALA A 89 -9.70 -13.00 -14.86
N GLY A 90 -8.61 -12.39 -15.33
CA GLY A 90 -7.64 -13.04 -16.23
C GLY A 90 -7.00 -14.27 -15.61
N GLN A 91 -6.64 -14.20 -14.32
CA GLN A 91 -6.12 -15.35 -13.56
C GLN A 91 -7.19 -16.43 -13.36
N PHE A 92 -8.43 -16.05 -13.05
CA PHE A 92 -9.54 -16.98 -12.92
C PHE A 92 -9.82 -17.72 -14.23
N LEU A 93 -9.82 -17.02 -15.37
CA LEU A 93 -9.97 -17.64 -16.70
C LEU A 93 -8.83 -18.61 -17.01
N LEU A 94 -7.57 -18.24 -16.68
CA LEU A 94 -6.41 -19.10 -16.93
C LEU A 94 -6.37 -20.34 -16.05
N LEU A 95 -6.82 -20.22 -14.80
CA LEU A 95 -6.82 -21.30 -13.82
C LEU A 95 -8.15 -22.04 -13.73
N GLY A 96 -9.20 -21.61 -14.44
CA GLY A 96 -10.56 -22.10 -14.26
C GLY A 96 -10.73 -23.61 -14.44
N ARG A 97 -9.93 -24.23 -15.32
CA ARG A 97 -9.88 -25.69 -15.49
C ARG A 97 -9.23 -26.44 -14.31
N HIS A 98 -8.42 -25.75 -13.52
CA HIS A 98 -7.66 -26.25 -12.37
C HIS A 98 -8.28 -25.85 -11.03
N LEU A 99 -9.38 -25.09 -11.05
CA LEU A 99 -10.15 -24.70 -9.88
C LEU A 99 -11.16 -25.81 -9.53
N PRO A 100 -11.63 -25.87 -8.26
CA PRO A 100 -12.61 -26.85 -7.85
C PRO A 100 -13.84 -26.80 -8.76
N TRP A 101 -14.38 -27.98 -9.05
CA TRP A 101 -15.57 -28.19 -9.90
C TRP A 101 -15.39 -27.87 -11.39
N GLY A 102 -14.18 -27.54 -11.85
CA GLY A 102 -13.93 -27.28 -13.28
C GLY A 102 -14.79 -26.15 -13.82
N LEU A 103 -14.93 -25.07 -13.03
CA LEU A 103 -15.83 -23.92 -13.23
C LEU A 103 -15.81 -23.33 -14.65
N LEU A 104 -14.72 -23.49 -15.40
CA LEU A 104 -14.59 -23.02 -16.79
C LEU A 104 -13.85 -24.06 -17.64
N ARG A 105 -14.60 -25.03 -18.19
CA ARG A 105 -14.04 -26.16 -18.95
C ARG A 105 -13.79 -25.87 -20.44
N GLU A 106 -14.34 -24.79 -20.99
CA GLU A 106 -14.47 -24.61 -22.46
C GLU A 106 -13.55 -23.55 -23.10
N TRP A 107 -12.70 -22.86 -22.34
CA TRP A 107 -11.88 -21.78 -22.90
C TRP A 107 -10.59 -22.32 -23.51
N SER A 108 -10.28 -21.87 -24.74
CA SER A 108 -9.00 -22.23 -25.34
C SER A 108 -7.83 -21.68 -24.51
N PRO A 109 -6.74 -22.44 -24.32
CA PRO A 109 -5.59 -21.96 -23.55
C PRO A 109 -4.97 -20.68 -24.11
N ALA A 110 -5.06 -20.47 -25.43
CA ALA A 110 -4.59 -19.26 -26.09
C ALA A 110 -5.43 -18.03 -25.69
N THR A 111 -6.77 -18.19 -25.64
CA THR A 111 -7.69 -17.13 -25.21
C THR A 111 -7.43 -16.72 -23.76
N ALA A 112 -7.23 -17.70 -22.87
CA ALA A 112 -6.97 -17.41 -21.46
C ALA A 112 -5.61 -16.71 -21.24
N PHE A 113 -4.58 -17.10 -21.99
CA PHE A 113 -3.28 -16.44 -21.94
C PHE A 113 -3.32 -15.00 -22.46
N ALA A 114 -4.03 -14.77 -23.58
CA ALA A 114 -4.24 -13.44 -24.13
C ALA A 114 -5.00 -12.54 -23.14
N ALA A 115 -6.06 -13.06 -22.51
CA ALA A 115 -6.84 -12.33 -21.51
C ALA A 115 -5.98 -11.92 -20.30
N LEU A 116 -5.17 -12.84 -19.76
CA LEU A 116 -4.25 -12.52 -18.66
C LEU A 116 -3.21 -11.46 -19.08
N THR A 117 -2.62 -11.59 -20.27
CA THR A 117 -1.61 -10.65 -20.77
C THR A 117 -2.20 -9.25 -20.92
N LEU A 118 -3.41 -9.16 -21.50
CA LEU A 118 -4.14 -7.90 -21.60
C LEU A 118 -4.43 -7.31 -20.21
N ALA A 119 -4.89 -8.14 -19.27
CA ALA A 119 -5.15 -7.69 -17.90
C ALA A 119 -3.88 -7.17 -17.20
N GLN A 120 -2.73 -7.82 -17.41
CA GLN A 120 -1.43 -7.34 -16.91
C GLN A 120 -1.02 -6.00 -17.54
N CYS A 121 -1.20 -5.83 -18.84
CA CYS A 121 -0.95 -4.56 -19.53
C CYS A 121 -1.88 -3.45 -19.01
N CYS A 122 -3.17 -3.73 -18.85
CA CYS A 122 -4.13 -2.80 -18.24
C CYS A 122 -3.74 -2.43 -16.81
N PHE A 123 -3.28 -3.40 -16.02
CA PHE A 123 -2.83 -3.15 -14.65
C PHE A 123 -1.57 -2.29 -14.60
N ALA A 124 -0.55 -2.60 -15.40
CA ALA A 124 0.65 -1.79 -15.51
C ALA A 124 0.33 -0.36 -15.98
N GLY A 125 -0.54 -0.23 -16.98
CA GLY A 125 -1.04 1.06 -17.46
C GLY A 125 -1.77 1.85 -16.36
N ALA A 126 -2.65 1.21 -15.61
CA ALA A 126 -3.35 1.83 -14.49
C ALA A 126 -2.39 2.29 -13.38
N VAL A 127 -1.34 1.51 -13.08
CA VAL A 127 -0.29 1.91 -12.13
C VAL A 127 0.45 3.15 -12.63
N VAL A 128 0.89 3.17 -13.89
CA VAL A 128 1.59 4.32 -14.48
C VAL A 128 0.71 5.57 -14.47
N VAL A 129 -0.55 5.45 -14.93
CA VAL A 129 -1.51 6.57 -14.93
C VAL A 129 -1.75 7.06 -13.52
N ALA A 130 -1.94 6.17 -12.54
CA ALA A 130 -2.17 6.58 -11.16
C ALA A 130 -0.91 7.16 -10.49
N TRP A 131 0.29 6.93 -11.02
CA TRP A 131 1.50 7.61 -10.58
C TRP A 131 1.63 9.01 -11.20
N ALA A 132 1.10 9.20 -12.41
CA ALA A 132 1.09 10.49 -13.10
C ALA A 132 -0.03 11.43 -12.62
N ILE A 133 -1.18 10.87 -12.22
CA ILE A 133 -2.31 11.66 -11.71
C ILE A 133 -2.09 11.95 -10.21
N PRO A 134 -2.05 13.23 -9.79
CA PRO A 134 -2.03 13.59 -8.37
C PRO A 134 -3.20 12.93 -7.63
N ALA A 135 -2.92 12.33 -6.47
CA ALA A 135 -3.99 11.81 -5.62
C ALA A 135 -4.99 12.94 -5.32
N ALA A 136 -6.30 12.61 -5.32
CA ALA A 136 -7.41 13.55 -5.13
C ALA A 136 -7.22 14.50 -3.93
N SER A 137 -8.00 15.59 -3.92
CA SER A 137 -8.09 16.61 -2.86
C SER A 137 -8.01 16.07 -1.42
N GLY A 138 -7.51 16.91 -0.52
CA GLY A 138 -7.27 16.57 0.89
C GLY A 138 -5.95 17.12 1.40
N THR A 139 -5.70 16.98 2.69
CA THR A 139 -4.43 17.41 3.29
C THR A 139 -3.26 16.59 2.73
N GLU A 140 -2.05 17.10 2.87
CA GLU A 140 -0.85 16.35 2.50
C GLU A 140 -0.75 15.01 3.27
N ARG A 141 -1.24 14.98 4.50
CA ARG A 141 -1.31 13.78 5.35
C ARG A 141 -2.22 12.70 4.73
N ASP A 142 -3.40 13.09 4.26
CA ASP A 142 -4.37 12.17 3.62
C ASP A 142 -3.83 11.60 2.31
N ARG A 143 -3.15 12.44 1.50
CA ARG A 143 -2.53 11.99 0.25
C ARG A 143 -1.48 10.92 0.51
N ARG A 144 -0.66 11.08 1.54
CA ARG A 144 0.38 10.10 1.89
C ARG A 144 -0.22 8.82 2.46
N TRP A 145 -1.25 8.92 3.30
CA TRP A 145 -2.01 7.78 3.78
C TRP A 145 -2.57 6.94 2.62
N ARG A 146 -3.25 7.59 1.67
CA ARG A 146 -3.78 6.95 0.47
C ARG A 146 -2.68 6.33 -0.38
N SER A 147 -1.54 7.01 -0.55
CA SER A 147 -0.37 6.47 -1.26
C SER A 147 0.19 5.20 -0.62
N PHE A 148 0.29 5.16 0.71
CA PHE A 148 0.70 3.97 1.46
C PHE A 148 -0.31 2.83 1.25
N ARG A 149 -1.59 3.11 1.46
CA ARG A 149 -2.69 2.15 1.33
C ARG A 149 -2.77 1.53 -0.07
N ASP A 150 -2.63 2.34 -1.11
CA ASP A 150 -2.67 1.88 -2.50
C ASP A 150 -1.44 1.02 -2.87
N ARG A 151 -0.32 1.14 -2.13
CA ARG A 151 0.90 0.35 -2.37
C ARG A 151 0.95 -0.96 -1.59
N TYR A 152 0.48 -0.97 -0.34
CA TYR A 152 0.56 -2.14 0.54
C TYR A 152 -0.78 -2.87 0.70
N GLY A 153 -1.85 -2.32 0.13
CA GLY A 153 -3.17 -2.91 0.06
C GLY A 153 -3.95 -2.88 1.38
N MET A 154 -5.13 -3.51 1.34
CA MET A 154 -6.13 -3.48 2.41
C MET A 154 -5.59 -3.94 3.77
N LEU A 155 -4.95 -5.11 3.82
CA LEU A 155 -4.56 -5.75 5.08
C LEU A 155 -3.58 -4.91 5.89
N TRP A 156 -2.56 -4.36 5.23
CA TRP A 156 -1.56 -3.54 5.91
C TRP A 156 -2.06 -2.15 6.25
N ALA A 157 -2.87 -1.56 5.38
CA ALA A 157 -3.53 -0.30 5.68
C ALA A 157 -4.41 -0.43 6.94
N LEU A 158 -5.34 -1.39 6.99
CA LEU A 158 -6.21 -1.57 8.16
C LEU A 158 -5.40 -1.75 9.45
N ARG A 159 -4.32 -2.53 9.42
CA ARG A 159 -3.45 -2.74 10.59
C ARG A 159 -2.74 -1.45 11.03
N VAL A 160 -2.30 -0.61 10.09
CA VAL A 160 -1.68 0.68 10.42
C VAL A 160 -2.73 1.65 10.97
N ALA A 161 -3.90 1.75 10.34
CA ALA A 161 -5.01 2.60 10.81
C ALA A 161 -5.43 2.22 12.23
N GLN A 162 -5.64 0.92 12.49
CA GLN A 162 -5.94 0.42 13.82
C GLN A 162 -4.88 0.85 14.84
N ARG A 163 -3.60 0.70 14.50
CA ARG A 163 -2.53 1.05 15.44
C ARG A 163 -2.43 2.55 15.71
N VAL A 164 -2.68 3.40 14.70
CA VAL A 164 -2.76 4.85 14.87
C VAL A 164 -3.93 5.19 15.79
N ASN A 165 -5.10 4.60 15.57
CA ASN A 165 -6.31 4.85 16.37
C ASN A 165 -6.15 4.39 17.82
N GLU A 166 -5.48 3.26 18.07
CA GLU A 166 -5.13 2.81 19.43
C GLU A 166 -4.26 3.84 20.16
N VAL A 167 -3.27 4.42 19.47
CA VAL A 167 -2.38 5.45 20.05
C VAL A 167 -3.14 6.77 20.25
N ALA A 168 -3.97 7.17 19.30
CA ALA A 168 -4.80 8.37 19.41
C ALA A 168 -5.76 8.26 20.60
N ALA A 169 -6.40 7.11 20.79
CA ALA A 169 -7.27 6.85 21.93
C ALA A 169 -6.50 6.90 23.27
N ALA A 170 -5.32 6.27 23.34
CA ALA A 170 -4.52 6.24 24.56
C ALA A 170 -4.01 7.63 25.00
N ASN A 171 -3.68 8.49 24.03
CA ASN A 171 -3.21 9.85 24.27
C ASN A 171 -4.32 10.91 24.16
N GLN A 172 -5.59 10.46 24.02
CA GLN A 172 -6.76 11.32 23.88
C GLN A 172 -6.66 12.36 22.74
N TRP A 173 -5.96 12.02 21.65
CA TRP A 173 -5.87 12.90 20.48
C TRP A 173 -7.26 13.10 19.86
N PRO A 174 -7.57 14.30 19.33
CA PRO A 174 -8.86 14.61 18.72
C PRO A 174 -8.92 14.14 17.25
N LEU A 175 -8.45 12.92 16.96
CA LEU A 175 -8.39 12.40 15.60
C LEU A 175 -8.66 10.89 15.52
N SER A 176 -9.14 10.47 14.37
CA SER A 176 -9.17 9.08 13.91
C SER A 176 -8.58 8.98 12.50
N LEU A 177 -7.96 7.85 12.19
CA LEU A 177 -7.51 7.49 10.86
C LEU A 177 -8.47 6.46 10.29
N GLU A 178 -9.23 6.87 9.28
CA GLU A 178 -10.19 6.04 8.56
C GLU A 178 -9.62 5.55 7.22
N TRP A 179 -10.45 4.87 6.44
CA TRP A 179 -10.01 4.30 5.17
C TRP A 179 -9.51 5.40 4.22
N ASP A 180 -10.24 6.50 4.08
CA ASP A 180 -10.03 7.59 3.13
C ASP A 180 -9.15 8.75 3.65
N GLY A 181 -8.99 8.90 4.96
CA GLY A 181 -8.16 9.97 5.52
C GLY A 181 -8.23 10.12 7.04
N PHE A 182 -7.65 11.21 7.52
CA PHE A 182 -7.75 11.63 8.91
C PHE A 182 -9.05 12.41 9.15
N HIS A 183 -9.74 12.06 10.22
CA HIS A 183 -10.99 12.69 10.65
C HIS A 183 -10.87 13.18 12.08
N ASP A 184 -11.70 14.15 12.45
CA ASP A 184 -11.89 14.55 13.85
C ASP A 184 -12.78 13.54 14.61
N ARG A 185 -13.17 13.84 15.84
CA ARG A 185 -14.00 12.94 16.66
C ARG A 185 -15.45 12.87 16.17
N GLU A 186 -15.88 13.90 15.45
CA GLU A 186 -17.21 14.07 14.89
C GLU A 186 -17.32 13.40 13.52
N GLY A 187 -16.21 12.91 12.97
CA GLY A 187 -16.13 12.22 11.67
C GLY A 187 -16.02 13.18 10.48
N ALA A 188 -15.72 14.46 10.71
CA ALA A 188 -15.44 15.41 9.64
C ALA A 188 -13.95 15.37 9.24
N PRO A 189 -13.61 15.72 7.99
CA PRO A 189 -12.22 15.79 7.55
C PRO A 189 -11.38 16.67 8.46
N LEU A 190 -10.26 16.14 8.95
CA LEU A 190 -9.43 16.82 9.93
C LEU A 190 -8.73 18.03 9.31
N ALA A 191 -9.07 19.23 9.78
CA ALA A 191 -8.48 20.48 9.29
C ALA A 191 -7.11 20.75 9.92
N GLU A 192 -7.08 21.11 11.20
CA GLU A 192 -5.86 21.49 11.92
C GLU A 192 -5.75 20.71 13.24
N LEU A 193 -4.51 20.41 13.63
CA LEU A 193 -4.19 19.79 14.91
C LEU A 193 -3.36 20.76 15.74
N PRO A 194 -3.44 20.68 17.09
CA PRO A 194 -2.44 21.29 17.94
C PRO A 194 -1.03 20.81 17.53
N VAL A 195 -0.06 21.73 17.51
CA VAL A 195 1.31 21.50 17.01
C VAL A 195 1.97 20.31 17.73
N GLU A 196 1.71 20.15 19.02
CA GLU A 196 2.22 19.05 19.83
C GLU A 196 1.68 17.70 19.36
N VAL A 197 0.36 17.62 19.12
CA VAL A 197 -0.33 16.41 18.66
C VAL A 197 0.12 16.05 17.25
N GLU A 198 0.25 17.06 16.37
CA GLU A 198 0.73 16.86 15.02
C GLU A 198 2.16 16.29 15.02
N ARG A 199 3.06 16.82 15.86
CA ARG A 199 4.44 16.33 15.99
C ARG A 199 4.49 14.89 16.47
N GLU A 200 3.72 14.54 17.49
CA GLU A 200 3.69 13.18 18.03
C GLU A 200 3.07 12.18 17.07
N LEU A 201 2.01 12.59 16.36
CA LEU A 201 1.40 11.81 15.28
C LEU A 201 2.43 11.51 14.18
N ASP A 202 3.19 12.52 13.77
CA ASP A 202 4.21 12.38 12.73
C ASP A 202 5.30 11.37 13.14
N VAL A 203 5.76 11.43 14.39
CA VAL A 203 6.72 10.47 14.96
C VAL A 203 6.11 9.07 15.00
N CYS A 204 4.84 8.93 15.42
CA CYS A 204 4.12 7.67 15.44
C CYS A 204 4.03 7.04 14.04
N LEU A 205 3.58 7.82 13.05
CA LEU A 205 3.45 7.39 11.66
C LEU A 205 4.80 6.98 11.08
N ARG A 206 5.86 7.79 11.22
CA ARG A 206 7.21 7.42 10.75
C ARG A 206 7.68 6.10 11.37
N ASN A 207 7.45 5.91 12.67
CA ASN A 207 7.86 4.70 13.38
C ASN A 207 7.11 3.44 12.93
N LEU A 208 5.84 3.58 12.54
CA LEU A 208 5.05 2.50 11.97
C LEU A 208 5.46 2.23 10.51
N LEU A 209 5.55 3.28 9.70
CA LEU A 209 5.76 3.21 8.25
C LEU A 209 7.17 2.80 7.88
N ARG A 210 8.21 3.14 8.67
CA ARG A 210 9.62 2.73 8.41
C ARG A 210 9.81 1.22 8.28
N ARG A 211 8.87 0.43 8.80
CA ARG A 211 8.88 -1.03 8.66
C ARG A 211 8.44 -1.48 7.28
N PHE A 212 7.88 -0.62 6.45
CA PHE A 212 7.35 -0.93 5.13
C PHE A 212 8.09 -0.19 4.03
N VAL A 213 8.30 1.11 4.21
CA VAL A 213 8.82 2.02 3.18
C VAL A 213 10.34 2.24 3.29
N SER A 214 10.94 2.77 2.23
CA SER A 214 12.36 3.17 2.25
C SER A 214 12.58 4.48 3.01
N PRO A 215 13.81 4.73 3.51
CA PRO A 215 14.17 6.03 4.10
C PRO A 215 13.87 7.20 3.17
N VAL A 216 14.22 7.08 1.88
CA VAL A 216 13.91 8.11 0.85
C VAL A 216 12.42 8.42 0.74
N TRP A 217 11.55 7.42 0.92
CA TRP A 217 10.11 7.67 0.93
C TRP A 217 9.67 8.42 2.19
N LEU A 218 10.30 8.15 3.35
CA LEU A 218 10.07 8.88 4.59
C LEU A 218 10.68 10.29 4.57
N GLU A 219 11.77 10.51 3.86
CA GLU A 219 12.38 11.85 3.68
C GLU A 219 11.46 12.75 2.86
N ARG A 220 10.75 12.17 1.88
CA ARG A 220 9.64 12.84 1.19
C ARG A 220 8.41 13.06 2.07
N TRP A 221 8.43 12.60 3.32
CA TRP A 221 7.51 13.00 4.38
C TRP A 221 8.21 14.11 5.19
N PRO A 222 8.21 15.38 4.74
CA PRO A 222 8.78 16.48 5.50
C PRO A 222 8.30 16.41 6.95
N ALA A 223 9.25 16.51 7.87
CA ALA A 223 8.92 16.86 9.24
C ALA A 223 8.39 18.26 9.19
N ILE A 224 7.11 18.42 9.50
CA ILE A 224 6.50 19.75 9.70
C ILE A 224 7.34 20.58 10.70
N ALA A 225 8.13 19.91 11.52
CA ALA A 225 9.10 20.50 12.43
C ALA A 225 10.23 21.34 11.81
N SER A 226 10.60 21.22 10.52
CA SER A 226 11.62 22.15 9.97
C SER A 226 11.03 23.52 9.70
N ASP A 227 9.84 23.56 9.09
CA ASP A 227 9.27 24.81 8.60
C ASP A 227 8.61 25.61 9.73
N VAL A 228 7.98 24.93 10.70
CA VAL A 228 7.37 25.61 11.86
C VAL A 228 8.42 26.08 12.86
N ALA A 229 9.52 25.35 13.07
CA ALA A 229 10.60 25.80 13.96
C ALA A 229 11.41 26.96 13.36
N GLU A 230 11.46 27.07 12.03
CA GLU A 230 12.07 28.19 11.31
C GLU A 230 11.13 29.41 11.34
N VAL A 231 9.82 29.22 11.16
CA VAL A 231 8.80 30.28 11.28
C VAL A 231 8.71 30.82 12.72
N VAL A 232 8.62 29.95 13.74
CA VAL A 232 8.59 30.37 15.15
C VAL A 232 9.90 31.06 15.58
N ARG A 233 11.04 30.65 15.01
CA ARG A 233 12.32 31.33 15.25
C ARG A 233 12.39 32.71 14.58
N ASN A 234 11.78 32.85 13.41
CA ASN A 234 11.70 34.14 12.70
C ASN A 234 10.74 35.11 13.40
N ASP A 235 9.58 34.65 13.88
CA ASP A 235 8.63 35.48 14.65
C ASP A 235 9.21 35.91 16.03
N ALA A 236 9.95 35.02 16.69
CA ALA A 236 10.64 35.34 17.94
C ALA A 236 11.78 36.36 17.74
N GLY A 237 12.44 36.34 16.57
CA GLY A 237 13.51 37.30 16.21
C GLY A 237 12.99 38.69 15.81
N GLU A 238 11.80 38.79 15.21
CA GLU A 238 11.18 40.09 14.88
C GLU A 238 10.64 40.82 16.12
N THR A 239 10.23 40.09 17.15
CA THR A 239 9.72 40.69 18.40
C THR A 239 10.85 41.33 19.24
N GLU A 240 12.07 40.80 19.15
CA GLU A 240 13.24 41.32 19.90
C GLU A 240 13.91 42.53 19.20
N ALA A 241 13.73 42.69 17.89
CA ALA A 241 14.27 43.82 17.13
C ALA A 241 13.44 45.12 17.27
N ALA A 242 12.20 45.04 17.78
CA ALA A 242 11.30 46.18 17.92
C ALA A 242 11.44 46.95 19.26
N ASP A 243 12.18 46.41 20.24
CA ASP A 243 12.27 46.98 21.61
C ASP A 243 13.61 47.68 21.91
N THR A 244 14.46 47.89 20.90
CA THR A 244 15.70 48.67 21.01
C THR A 244 15.69 49.88 20.06
N ALA A 245 14.71 50.76 20.21
CA ALA A 245 14.81 52.13 19.71
C ALA A 245 15.22 53.04 20.88
N PRO A 246 16.35 53.77 20.81
CA PRO A 246 16.72 54.70 21.87
C PRO A 246 15.76 55.90 21.86
N ASP A 247 15.21 56.18 23.03
CA ASP A 247 14.47 57.39 23.39
C ASP A 247 15.45 58.58 23.35
N ASP A 248 15.62 59.18 22.16
CA ASP A 248 16.36 60.43 21.99
C ASP A 248 15.50 61.59 22.52
N GLY A 249 15.54 61.76 23.83
CA GLY A 249 15.02 62.93 24.52
C GLY A 249 15.70 64.21 24.01
N ASN A 250 14.96 64.99 23.23
CA ASN A 250 15.34 66.36 22.87
C ASN A 250 14.42 67.35 23.58
N ASN A 251 14.96 68.00 24.62
CA ASN A 251 14.35 69.09 25.39
C ASN A 251 15.07 70.42 25.02
N PRO A 252 14.63 71.63 25.44
CA PRO A 252 14.33 72.73 24.54
C PRO A 252 15.18 73.98 24.84
N HIS A 253 15.84 74.56 23.85
CA HIS A 253 16.33 75.94 23.97
C HIS A 253 16.34 76.59 22.59
N ASP A 254 15.32 77.41 22.33
CA ASP A 254 15.45 78.85 22.02
C ASP A 254 14.10 79.45 21.57
#